data_AF-A0A962QTV1-F1
#
_entry.id   AF-A0A962QTV1-F1
#
_cell.length_a   1.000
_cell.length_b   1.000
_cell.length_c   1.000
_cell.angle_alpha   90.00
_cell.angle_beta   90.00
_cell.angle_gamma   90.00
#
_symmetry.space_group_name_H-M   'P 1'
#
loop_
_entity.id
_entity.type
_entity.pdbx_description
1 polymer ?
#
loop_
_entity_poly.entity_id
_entity_poly.type
_entity_poly.pdbx_seq_one_letter_code
_entity_poly.pdbx_strand_id
1 'polypeptide(L)'
;CDDLIDRAADVALKERRQLILVVRETPFSAIHLENMLRLTRAGAVIMPANPGFYFRPTSVGEIIDFMVARILDHLGVAHTLGERWGDEH
;
A
#
# COMPACT_ATOMS: atom_id res chain seq x y z
N CYS A 1 -2.77 -9.99 19.91
CA CYS A 1 -1.38 -9.73 19.45
C CYS A 1 -0.69 -11.05 19.67
N ASP A 2 -0.82 -11.92 18.67
CA ASP A 2 -0.56 -13.35 18.86
C ASP A 2 0.83 -13.71 18.33
N ASP A 3 1.39 -12.86 17.46
CA ASP A 3 2.77 -12.93 16.98
C ASP A 3 3.47 -11.55 16.92
N LEU A 4 4.70 -11.56 16.41
CA LEU A 4 5.54 -10.37 16.29
C LEU A 4 5.03 -9.38 15.23
N ILE A 5 4.39 -9.86 14.17
CA ILE A 5 3.87 -9.02 13.08
C ILE A 5 2.71 -8.19 13.62
N ASP A 6 1.76 -8.84 14.29
CA ASP A 6 0.63 -8.18 14.95
C ASP A 6 1.13 -7.14 15.96
N ARG A 7 2.12 -7.53 16.78
CA ARG A 7 2.65 -6.66 17.82
C ARG A 7 3.39 -5.46 17.25
N ALA A 8 4.14 -5.64 16.16
CA ALA A 8 4.82 -4.53 15.50
C ALA A 8 3.82 -3.54 14.88
N ALA A 9 2.74 -4.02 14.27
CA ALA A 9 1.68 -3.18 13.72
C ALA A 9 0.93 -2.40 14.84
N ASP A 10 0.60 -3.07 15.94
CA ASP A 10 0.00 -2.43 17.13
C ASP A 10 0.91 -1.33 17.71
N VAL A 11 2.21 -1.61 17.81
CA VAL A 11 3.21 -0.62 18.24
C VAL A 11 3.29 0.55 17.25
N ALA A 12 3.25 0.29 15.94
CA ALA A 12 3.28 1.36 14.94
C ALA A 12 2.07 2.29 15.10
N LEU A 13 0.87 1.73 15.29
CA LEU A 13 -0.36 2.51 15.50
C LEU A 13 -0.30 3.35 16.78
N LYS A 14 0.04 2.73 17.93
CA LYS A 14 0.03 3.45 19.22
C LYS A 14 1.09 4.55 19.29
N GLU A 15 2.23 4.35 18.63
CA GLU A 15 3.32 5.33 18.56
C GLU A 15 3.14 6.33 17.39
N ARG A 16 2.01 6.29 16.69
CA ARG A 16 1.71 7.14 15.52
C ARG A 16 2.80 7.08 14.45
N ARG A 17 3.43 5.92 14.28
CA ARG A 17 4.36 5.64 13.19
C ARG A 17 3.58 5.29 11.93
N GLN A 18 4.21 5.48 10.79
CA GLN A 18 3.62 5.10 9.52
C GLN A 18 3.44 3.57 9.45
N LEU A 19 2.22 3.14 9.11
CA LEU A 19 1.86 1.75 8.89
C LEU A 19 1.12 1.65 7.55
N ILE A 20 1.65 0.88 6.61
CA ILE A 20 1.07 0.65 5.28
C ILE A 20 0.69 -0.83 5.20
N LEU A 21 -0.58 -1.11 4.89
CA LEU A 21 -1.07 -2.47 4.64
C LEU A 21 -1.34 -2.65 3.16
N VAL A 22 -0.59 -3.57 2.53
CA VAL A 22 -0.78 -3.93 1.13
C VAL A 22 -1.72 -5.12 1.02
N VAL A 23 -3.01 -4.86 0.78
CA VAL A 23 -4.06 -5.90 0.83
C VAL A 23 -4.27 -6.52 -0.55
N ARG A 24 -4.22 -7.85 -0.66
CA ARG A 24 -4.53 -8.59 -1.89
C ARG A 24 -5.66 -9.57 -1.66
N GLU A 25 -6.89 -9.15 -1.96
CA GLU A 25 -8.08 -9.99 -1.94
C GLU A 25 -9.14 -9.45 -2.91
N THR A 26 -9.97 -10.32 -3.48
CA THR A 26 -11.15 -9.94 -4.25
C THR A 26 -12.10 -11.14 -4.42
N PRO A 27 -13.43 -11.00 -4.19
CA PRO A 27 -14.12 -9.79 -3.72
C PRO A 27 -13.91 -9.53 -2.23
N PHE A 28 -14.08 -8.27 -1.81
CA PHE A 28 -14.07 -7.95 -0.38
C PHE A 28 -15.40 -8.28 0.28
N SER A 29 -15.34 -9.00 1.41
CA SER A 29 -16.48 -9.14 2.30
C SER A 29 -16.73 -7.85 3.08
N ALA A 30 -17.93 -7.69 3.65
CA ALA A 30 -18.24 -6.56 4.54
C ALA A 30 -17.27 -6.48 5.74
N ILE A 31 -16.82 -7.64 6.24
CA ILE A 31 -15.86 -7.74 7.34
C ILE A 31 -14.50 -7.15 6.93
N HIS A 32 -14.02 -7.45 5.71
CA HIS A 32 -12.76 -6.89 5.21
C HIS A 32 -12.86 -5.35 5.13
N LEU A 33 -13.95 -4.84 4.56
CA LEU A 33 -14.17 -3.41 4.40
C LEU A 33 -14.28 -2.69 5.76
N GLU A 34 -14.97 -3.27 6.72
CA GLU A 34 -15.09 -2.70 8.06
C GLU A 34 -13.72 -2.65 8.76
N ASN A 35 -12.94 -3.72 8.68
CA ASN A 35 -11.60 -3.77 9.26
C ASN A 35 -10.64 -2.76 8.61
N MET A 36 -10.64 -2.68 7.28
CA MET A 36 -9.86 -1.69 6.55
C MET A 36 -10.27 -0.26 6.92
N LEU A 37 -11.58 0.02 7.02
CA LEU A 37 -12.07 1.33 7.43
C LEU A 37 -11.65 1.70 8.85
N ARG A 38 -11.71 0.75 9.80
CA ARG A 38 -11.26 0.95 11.18
C ARG A 38 -9.77 1.29 11.24
N LEU A 39 -8.93 0.58 10.48
CA LEU A 39 -7.49 0.83 10.40
C LEU A 39 -7.17 2.17 9.74
N THR A 40 -7.85 2.52 8.64
CA THR A 40 -7.71 3.84 8.01
C THR A 40 -8.03 4.97 8.98
N ARG A 41 -9.11 4.84 9.77
CA ARG A 41 -9.48 5.83 10.81
C ARG A 41 -8.46 5.91 11.94
N ALA A 42 -7.74 4.83 12.23
CA ALA A 42 -6.65 4.80 13.20
C ALA A 42 -5.33 5.38 12.67
N GLY A 43 -5.25 5.74 11.38
CA GLY A 43 -4.07 6.36 10.76
C GLY A 43 -3.21 5.41 9.92
N ALA A 44 -3.61 4.16 9.74
CA ALA A 44 -2.93 3.26 8.79
C ALA A 44 -3.29 3.64 7.35
N VAL A 45 -2.36 3.39 6.43
CA VAL A 45 -2.60 3.50 4.99
C VAL A 45 -3.00 2.13 4.46
N ILE A 46 -4.24 2.00 3.99
CA ILE A 46 -4.69 0.80 3.27
C ILE A 46 -4.40 0.99 1.78
N MET A 47 -3.53 0.15 1.24
CA MET A 47 -3.09 0.18 -0.14
C MET A 47 -3.40 -1.17 -0.81
N PRO A 48 -4.57 -1.35 -1.43
CA PRO A 48 -4.86 -2.62 -2.11
C PRO A 48 -3.87 -2.83 -3.26
N ALA A 49 -3.48 -4.08 -3.51
CA ALA A 49 -2.60 -4.49 -4.61
C ALA A 49 -3.36 -4.46 -5.97
N ASN A 50 -3.86 -3.28 -6.32
CA ASN A 50 -4.65 -3.00 -7.52
C ASN A 50 -3.84 -2.09 -8.44
N PRO A 51 -2.90 -2.64 -9.23
CA PRO A 51 -2.02 -1.86 -10.08
C PRO A 51 -2.81 -1.13 -11.19
N GLY A 52 -2.40 0.10 -11.47
CA GLY A 52 -2.92 0.86 -12.61
C GLY A 52 -2.31 0.36 -13.93
N PHE A 53 -2.96 0.66 -15.05
CA PHE A 53 -2.49 0.29 -16.40
C PHE A 53 -2.29 1.51 -17.30
N TYR A 54 -2.34 2.73 -16.75
CA TYR A 54 -2.25 3.97 -17.52
C TYR A 54 -0.90 4.16 -18.22
N PHE A 55 0.17 3.52 -17.71
CA PHE A 55 1.52 3.52 -18.28
C PHE A 55 1.76 2.35 -19.26
N ARG A 56 0.70 1.61 -19.64
CA ARG A 56 0.73 0.52 -20.64
C ARG A 56 1.86 -0.51 -20.41
N PRO A 57 1.84 -1.24 -19.28
CA PRO A 57 2.89 -2.19 -18.95
C PRO A 57 3.09 -3.24 -20.04
N THR A 58 4.34 -3.53 -20.39
CA THR A 58 4.71 -4.58 -21.34
C THR A 58 5.12 -5.89 -20.66
N SER A 59 5.33 -5.85 -19.35
CA SER A 59 5.76 -6.99 -18.55
C SER A 59 5.08 -7.04 -17.18
N VAL A 60 5.07 -8.24 -16.57
CA VAL A 60 4.59 -8.42 -15.18
C VAL A 60 5.48 -7.65 -14.19
N GLY A 61 6.78 -7.52 -14.50
CA GLY A 61 7.73 -6.74 -13.71
C GLY A 61 7.27 -5.29 -13.56
N GLU A 62 6.87 -4.65 -14.66
CA GLU A 62 6.38 -3.27 -14.64
C GLU A 62 5.09 -3.10 -13.81
N ILE A 63 4.23 -4.12 -13.75
CA ILE A 63 3.04 -4.14 -12.90
C ILE A 63 3.42 -4.21 -11.41
N ILE A 64 4.45 -4.99 -11.09
CA ILE A 64 4.99 -5.09 -9.72
C ILE A 64 5.66 -3.78 -9.33
N ASP A 65 6.50 -3.23 -10.22
CA ASP A 65 7.22 -1.98 -10.02
C ASP A 65 6.28 -0.82 -9.76
N PHE A 66 5.11 -0.79 -10.41
CA PHE A 66 4.05 0.18 -10.12
C PHE A 66 3.62 0.15 -8.64
N MET A 67 3.34 -1.04 -8.11
CA MET A 67 2.92 -1.16 -6.71
C MET A 67 4.06 -0.80 -5.76
N VAL A 68 5.29 -1.22 -6.07
CA VAL A 68 6.48 -0.91 -5.27
C VAL A 68 6.75 0.59 -5.26
N ALA A 69 6.68 1.27 -6.40
CA ALA A 69 6.84 2.72 -6.53
C ALA A 69 5.87 3.47 -5.61
N ARG A 70 4.59 3.08 -5.60
CA ARG A 70 3.57 3.67 -4.71
C ARG A 70 3.89 3.45 -3.23
N ILE A 71 4.39 2.29 -2.84
CA ILE A 71 4.82 2.02 -1.46
C ILE A 71 6.01 2.91 -1.09
N LEU A 72 7.01 3.00 -1.96
CA LEU A 72 8.22 3.81 -1.75
C LEU A 72 7.90 5.30 -1.67
N ASP A 73 6.98 5.80 -2.51
CA ASP A 73 6.48 7.18 -2.45
C ASP A 73 5.87 7.49 -1.09
N HIS A 74 5.02 6.59 -0.56
CA HIS A 74 4.42 6.78 0.77
C HIS A 74 5.48 6.72 1.88
N LEU A 75 6.49 5.85 1.76
CA LEU A 75 7.61 5.77 2.71
C LEU A 75 8.60 6.95 2.61
N GLY A 76 8.46 7.83 1.59
CA GLY A 76 9.39 8.93 1.35
C GLY A 76 10.76 8.47 0.84
N VAL A 77 10.84 7.30 0.21
CA VAL A 77 12.08 6.73 -0.33
C VAL A 77 12.19 7.07 -1.81
N ALA A 78 13.26 7.80 -2.17
CA ALA A 78 13.55 8.14 -3.56
C ALA A 78 13.80 6.87 -4.40
N HIS A 79 13.19 6.81 -5.58
CA HIS A 79 13.30 5.70 -6.51
C HIS A 79 13.11 6.18 -7.96
N THR A 80 13.50 5.34 -8.92
CA THR A 80 13.35 5.57 -10.36
C THR A 80 12.42 4.54 -11.00
N LEU A 81 11.57 3.88 -10.20
CA LEU A 81 10.61 2.88 -10.64
C LEU A 81 9.34 3.58 -11.16
N GLY A 82 9.05 3.40 -12.45
CA GLY A 82 7.88 3.97 -13.11
C GLY A 82 7.99 5.46 -13.43
N GLU A 83 7.25 5.89 -14.44
CA GLU A 83 7.08 7.32 -14.75
C GLU A 83 6.06 7.93 -13.77
N ARG A 84 6.41 9.05 -13.13
CA ARG A 84 5.44 9.78 -12.33
C ARG A 84 4.46 10.48 -13.26
N TRP A 85 3.18 10.36 -12.94
CA TRP A 85 2.14 11.07 -13.65
C TRP A 85 2.38 12.58 -13.58
N GLY A 86 2.64 13.22 -14.72
CA GLY A 86 2.87 14.67 -14.83
C GLY A 86 4.33 15.11 -14.93
N ASP A 87 5.30 14.19 -14.97
CA ASP A 87 6.72 14.51 -15.22
C ASP A 87 7.03 14.78 -16.72
N GLU A 88 6.01 14.93 -17.57
CA GLU A 88 6.18 15.40 -18.95
C GLU A 88 6.48 16.91 -18.97
N HIS A 89 7.73 17.24 -19.30
CA HIS A 89 8.09 18.33 -20.21
C HIS A 89 8.55 17.73 -21.54
#